data_AF-A0A0F4YH80-F1
#
_entry.id   AF-A0A0F4YH80-F1
#
_cell.length_a   1.000
_cell.length_b   1.000
_cell.length_c   1.000
_cell.angle_alpha   90.00
_cell.angle_beta   90.00
_cell.angle_gamma   90.00
#
_symmetry.space_group_name_H-M   'P 1'
#
loop_
_entity.id
_entity.type
_entity.pdbx_description
1 polymer ?
#
loop_
_entity_poly.entity_id
_entity_poly.type
_entity_poly.pdbx_seq_one_letter_code
_entity_poly.pdbx_strand_id
1 'polypeptide(L)'
;MSSKTTADDGRELERQDAIINRWLTERVPIFCDLVTLQDKIWQLPEADAHFAPPGNADWIQQTIFNIMTDISDELQMEKRIIPSDTTEQFAVLDLSDFGPSEDQSGGDTGHSAPPTEQLAKLRLLQSFSLFADIELFKPKRKRATRNSFYLVAKHVNPQHPEALRTLETWKWAWWTATVKDGCGEDSIKTPKEAIGEPESIEKVLEEFGDVLIRLGEPIWRIQEALERAPFDRGFRR
;
A
#
# COMPACT_ATOMS: atom_id res chain seq x y z
N MET A 1 12.00 -31.89 -0.43
CA MET A 1 10.82 -31.77 0.45
C MET A 1 10.52 -30.28 0.68
N SER A 2 10.20 -29.50 -0.37
CA SER A 2 10.10 -28.02 -0.27
C SER A 2 8.78 -27.41 -0.76
N SER A 3 7.81 -28.22 -1.18
CA SER A 3 6.58 -27.71 -1.80
C SER A 3 5.45 -27.36 -0.80
N LYS A 4 5.68 -27.52 0.51
CA LYS A 4 4.64 -27.36 1.54
C LYS A 4 4.63 -25.98 2.22
N THR A 5 5.71 -25.21 2.10
CA THR A 5 5.94 -23.97 2.87
C THR A 5 5.22 -22.76 2.27
N THR A 6 5.24 -22.59 0.94
CA THR A 6 4.73 -21.39 0.27
C THR A 6 3.20 -21.26 0.34
N ALA A 7 2.48 -22.38 0.25
CA ALA A 7 1.03 -22.41 0.38
C ALA A 7 0.55 -22.20 1.83
N ASP A 8 1.41 -22.47 2.81
CA ASP A 8 1.10 -22.22 4.22
C ASP A 8 1.31 -20.75 4.58
N ASP A 9 2.38 -20.15 4.07
CA ASP A 9 2.69 -18.72 4.23
C ASP A 9 1.57 -17.84 3.63
N GLY A 10 1.06 -18.18 2.44
CA GLY A 10 -0.03 -17.43 1.80
C GLY A 10 -1.33 -17.43 2.62
N ARG A 11 -1.72 -18.59 3.17
CA ARG A 11 -2.94 -18.72 3.99
C ARG A 11 -2.85 -18.00 5.32
N GLU A 12 -1.65 -17.91 5.89
CA GLU A 12 -1.43 -17.14 7.11
C GLU A 12 -1.53 -15.64 6.87
N LEU A 13 -1.00 -15.14 5.74
CA LEU A 13 -1.13 -13.73 5.36
C LEU A 13 -2.61 -13.34 5.13
N GLU A 14 -3.36 -14.18 4.41
CA GLU A 14 -4.81 -14.05 4.22
C GLU A 14 -5.57 -13.91 5.55
N ARG A 15 -5.20 -14.78 6.51
CA ARG A 15 -5.81 -14.77 7.84
C ARG A 15 -5.54 -13.47 8.58
N GLN A 16 -4.32 -12.94 8.50
CA GLN A 16 -3.94 -11.70 9.16
C GLN A 16 -4.66 -10.49 8.55
N ASP A 17 -4.78 -10.42 7.23
CA ASP A 17 -5.58 -9.39 6.56
C ASP A 17 -7.05 -9.44 6.97
N ALA A 18 -7.63 -10.64 7.10
CA ALA A 18 -8.99 -10.80 7.59
C ALA A 18 -9.17 -10.30 9.04
N ILE A 19 -8.15 -10.47 9.90
CA ILE A 19 -8.15 -9.95 11.27
C ILE A 19 -8.13 -8.42 11.26
N ILE A 20 -7.27 -7.80 10.43
CA ILE A 20 -7.18 -6.34 10.29
C ILE A 20 -8.51 -5.76 9.81
N ASN A 21 -9.07 -6.33 8.73
CA ASN A 21 -10.34 -5.86 8.15
C ASN A 21 -11.48 -5.97 9.15
N ARG A 22 -11.58 -7.08 9.88
CA ARG A 22 -12.58 -7.25 10.95
C ARG A 22 -12.39 -6.20 12.04
N TRP A 23 -11.16 -6.03 12.53
CA TRP A 23 -10.86 -5.07 13.59
C TRP A 23 -11.27 -3.64 13.22
N LEU A 24 -10.99 -3.22 11.98
CA LEU A 24 -11.34 -1.90 11.45
C LEU A 24 -12.84 -1.74 11.21
N THR A 25 -13.50 -2.72 10.59
CA THR A 25 -14.95 -2.66 10.30
C THR A 25 -15.80 -2.62 11.56
N GLU A 26 -15.37 -3.29 12.64
CA GLU A 26 -16.05 -3.23 13.95
C GLU A 26 -15.91 -1.89 14.66
N ARG A 27 -14.85 -1.12 14.39
CA ARG A 27 -14.48 0.09 15.14
C ARG A 27 -14.68 1.39 14.37
N VAL A 28 -14.67 1.34 13.04
CA VAL A 28 -14.66 2.51 12.18
C VAL A 28 -15.82 2.45 11.18
N PRO A 29 -16.93 3.15 11.45
CA PRO A 29 -18.11 3.13 10.58
C PRO A 29 -17.80 3.50 9.12
N ILE A 30 -16.99 4.54 8.90
CA ILE A 30 -16.64 4.99 7.55
C ILE A 30 -15.82 3.96 6.76
N PHE A 31 -15.01 3.16 7.45
CA PHE A 31 -14.28 2.07 6.81
C PHE A 31 -15.23 0.93 6.43
N CYS A 32 -16.20 0.61 7.29
CA CYS A 32 -17.24 -0.37 6.98
C CYS A 32 -18.09 0.04 5.77
N ASP A 33 -18.51 1.30 5.72
CA ASP A 33 -19.25 1.86 4.58
C ASP A 33 -18.43 1.80 3.30
N LEU A 34 -17.14 2.14 3.38
CA LEU A 34 -16.21 2.07 2.27
C LEU A 34 -16.05 0.64 1.74
N VAL A 35 -15.80 -0.35 2.60
CA VAL A 35 -15.67 -1.76 2.19
C VAL A 35 -16.95 -2.25 1.52
N THR A 36 -18.11 -1.87 2.07
CA THR A 36 -19.42 -2.21 1.48
C THR A 36 -19.62 -1.56 0.10
N LEU A 37 -19.13 -0.35 -0.09
CA LEU A 37 -19.21 0.37 -1.35
C LEU A 37 -18.28 -0.26 -2.41
N GLN A 38 -17.06 -0.60 -2.01
CA GLN A 38 -16.09 -1.28 -2.86
C GLN A 38 -16.60 -2.64 -3.35
N ASP A 39 -17.16 -3.45 -2.45
CA ASP A 39 -17.75 -4.75 -2.79
C ASP A 39 -18.84 -4.59 -3.85
N LYS A 40 -19.74 -3.61 -3.70
CA LYS A 40 -20.77 -3.31 -4.71
C LYS A 40 -20.18 -2.86 -6.04
N ILE A 41 -19.17 -1.99 -6.02
CA ILE A 41 -18.53 -1.47 -7.23
C ILE A 41 -17.87 -2.61 -8.01
N TRP A 42 -17.22 -3.55 -7.34
CA TRP A 42 -16.51 -4.67 -7.96
C TRP A 42 -17.42 -5.68 -8.65
N GLN A 43 -18.74 -5.63 -8.38
CA GLN A 43 -19.75 -6.47 -9.04
C GLN A 43 -20.38 -5.80 -10.28
N LEU A 44 -20.02 -4.54 -10.60
CA LEU A 44 -20.61 -3.80 -11.71
C LEU A 44 -19.80 -3.99 -13.01
N PRO A 45 -20.40 -4.45 -14.12
CA PRO A 45 -19.70 -4.54 -15.41
C PRO A 45 -19.19 -3.19 -15.94
N GLU A 46 -19.82 -2.08 -15.54
CA GLU A 46 -19.35 -0.73 -15.87
C GLU A 46 -18.02 -0.40 -15.20
N ALA A 47 -17.70 -1.03 -14.05
CA ALA A 47 -16.41 -0.90 -13.40
C ALA A 47 -15.33 -1.55 -14.28
N ASP A 48 -15.55 -2.76 -14.78
CA ASP A 48 -14.60 -3.45 -15.67
C ASP A 48 -14.28 -2.63 -16.93
N ALA A 49 -15.31 -2.07 -17.58
CA ALA A 49 -15.13 -1.22 -18.76
C ALA A 49 -14.40 0.10 -18.45
N HIS A 50 -14.50 0.59 -17.22
CA HIS A 50 -13.81 1.80 -16.76
C HIS A 50 -12.33 1.53 -16.44
N PHE A 51 -11.98 0.33 -15.97
CA PHE A 51 -10.63 -0.06 -15.59
C PHE A 51 -9.85 -0.82 -16.68
N ALA A 52 -10.50 -1.16 -17.79
CA ALA A 52 -9.84 -1.80 -18.92
C ALA A 52 -8.63 -0.98 -19.39
N PRO A 53 -7.43 -1.58 -19.48
CA PRO A 53 -6.25 -0.86 -19.90
C PRO A 53 -6.42 -0.36 -21.35
N PRO A 54 -5.97 0.86 -21.64
CA PRO A 54 -5.90 1.36 -23.01
C PRO A 54 -4.96 0.47 -23.86
N GLY A 55 -5.30 0.26 -25.12
CA GLY A 55 -4.47 -0.57 -26.02
C GLY A 55 -3.15 0.04 -26.50
N ASN A 56 -2.68 1.17 -25.94
CA ASN A 56 -1.49 1.88 -26.42
C ASN A 56 -0.52 2.24 -25.27
N ALA A 57 0.68 1.65 -25.31
CA ALA A 57 1.74 1.86 -24.33
C ALA A 57 2.21 3.32 -24.21
N ASP A 58 2.28 4.06 -25.32
CA ASP A 58 2.74 5.46 -25.30
C ASP A 58 1.72 6.38 -24.61
N TRP A 59 0.42 6.09 -24.81
CA TRP A 59 -0.65 6.78 -24.09
C TRP A 59 -0.57 6.52 -22.60
N ILE A 60 -0.26 5.28 -22.19
CA ILE A 60 -0.12 4.90 -20.78
C ILE A 60 1.00 5.71 -20.14
N GLN A 61 2.17 5.76 -20.77
CA GLN A 61 3.32 6.48 -20.24
C GLN A 61 3.04 7.98 -20.07
N GLN A 62 2.49 8.64 -21.09
CA GLN A 62 2.16 10.06 -21.02
C GLN A 62 1.07 10.34 -19.97
N THR A 63 0.08 9.46 -19.87
CA THR A 63 -1.01 9.59 -18.91
C THR A 63 -0.51 9.42 -17.48
N ILE A 64 0.32 8.41 -17.20
CA ILE A 64 0.96 8.20 -15.90
C ILE A 64 1.83 9.41 -15.55
N PHE A 65 2.67 9.90 -16.47
CA PHE A 65 3.50 11.08 -16.23
C PHE A 65 2.68 12.31 -15.82
N ASN A 66 1.58 12.57 -16.54
CA ASN A 66 0.68 13.68 -16.23
C ASN A 66 -0.03 13.48 -14.88
N ILE A 67 -0.45 12.24 -14.56
CA ILE A 67 -1.03 11.91 -13.24
C ILE A 67 -0.02 12.20 -12.13
N MET A 68 1.20 11.70 -12.26
CA MET A 68 2.24 11.89 -11.24
C MET A 68 2.61 13.37 -11.08
N THR A 69 2.58 14.15 -12.16
CA THR A 69 2.79 15.61 -12.10
C THR A 69 1.67 16.30 -11.33
N ASP A 70 0.40 16.01 -11.66
CA ASP A 70 -0.76 16.59 -10.97
C ASP A 70 -0.75 16.24 -9.46
N ILE A 71 -0.39 15.00 -9.11
CA ILE A 71 -0.25 14.54 -7.73
C ILE A 71 0.88 15.28 -7.02
N SER A 72 2.02 15.45 -7.68
CA SER A 72 3.18 16.16 -7.13
C SER A 72 2.83 17.61 -6.83
N ASP A 73 2.11 18.30 -7.72
CA ASP A 73 1.65 19.67 -7.51
C ASP A 73 0.69 19.78 -6.32
N GLU A 74 -0.28 18.88 -6.20
CA GLU A 74 -1.24 18.87 -5.09
C GLU A 74 -0.53 18.58 -3.75
N LEU A 75 0.36 17.59 -3.75
CA LEU A 75 1.14 17.21 -2.58
C LEU A 75 2.08 18.35 -2.15
N GLN A 76 2.73 19.04 -3.10
CA GLN A 76 3.56 20.20 -2.81
C GLN A 76 2.75 21.36 -2.25
N MET A 77 1.57 21.63 -2.81
CA MET A 77 0.70 22.71 -2.34
C MET A 77 0.19 22.46 -0.91
N GLU A 78 -0.22 21.24 -0.60
CA GLU A 78 -0.84 20.90 0.70
C GLU A 78 0.20 20.61 1.79
N LYS A 79 1.27 19.89 1.44
CA LYS A 79 2.22 19.33 2.41
C LYS A 79 3.60 19.98 2.37
N ARG A 80 3.89 20.82 1.36
CA ARG A 80 5.18 21.53 1.19
C ARG A 80 6.39 20.59 1.28
N ILE A 81 6.25 19.43 0.66
CA ILE A 81 7.23 18.34 0.64
C ILE A 81 8.45 18.61 -0.24
N ILE A 82 8.60 19.74 -0.90
CA ILE A 82 9.83 20.09 -1.61
C ILE A 82 10.33 21.34 -0.89
N PRO A 83 11.43 21.23 -0.14
CA PRO A 83 11.88 22.26 0.76
C PRO A 83 12.39 23.41 -0.10
N SER A 84 11.86 24.60 0.14
CA SER A 84 12.34 25.82 -0.52
C SER A 84 13.73 26.21 0.00
N ASP A 85 14.02 25.84 1.25
CA ASP A 85 15.29 26.02 1.96
C ASP A 85 15.69 24.71 2.66
N THR A 86 16.98 24.36 2.59
CA THR A 86 17.57 23.01 2.78
C THR A 86 17.54 22.42 4.21
N THR A 87 16.70 22.90 5.14
CA THR A 87 16.78 22.50 6.56
C THR A 87 15.79 21.42 7.01
N GLU A 88 14.72 21.14 6.26
CA GLU A 88 13.74 20.11 6.64
C GLU A 88 13.89 18.82 5.82
N GLN A 89 13.99 17.69 6.51
CA GLN A 89 14.01 16.36 5.90
C GLN A 89 12.62 15.71 5.95
N PHE A 90 12.12 15.34 4.77
CA PHE A 90 10.91 14.54 4.61
C PHE A 90 11.18 13.41 3.59
N ALA A 91 10.35 12.37 3.63
CA ALA A 91 10.31 11.31 2.64
C ALA A 91 8.85 11.05 2.26
N VAL A 92 8.62 10.73 0.98
CA VAL A 92 7.29 10.36 0.47
C VAL A 92 7.38 8.98 -0.13
N LEU A 93 6.45 8.11 0.28
CA LEU A 93 6.32 6.76 -0.24
C LEU A 93 4.93 6.56 -0.82
N ASP A 94 4.87 6.16 -2.08
CA ASP A 94 3.63 5.80 -2.76
C ASP A 94 3.18 4.40 -2.30
N LEU A 95 1.98 4.32 -1.73
CA LEU A 95 1.29 3.09 -1.37
C LEU A 95 0.13 2.88 -2.32
N SER A 96 0.45 2.72 -3.60
CA SER A 96 -0.47 2.27 -4.63
C SER A 96 -0.63 0.75 -4.59
N ASP A 97 -1.82 0.26 -4.97
CA ASP A 97 -2.08 -1.16 -5.28
C ASP A 97 -0.96 -1.70 -6.16
N PHE A 98 -0.29 -2.76 -5.70
CA PHE A 98 0.35 -3.71 -6.58
C PHE A 98 -0.74 -4.69 -7.01
N GLY A 99 -1.67 -4.19 -7.83
CA GLY A 99 -2.69 -5.02 -8.46
C GLY A 99 -2.01 -6.19 -9.18
N PRO A 100 -2.67 -7.36 -9.26
CA PRO A 100 -2.07 -8.55 -9.84
C PRO A 100 -1.59 -8.22 -11.25
N SER A 101 -0.32 -8.52 -11.53
CA SER A 101 0.17 -8.58 -12.90
C SER A 101 -0.75 -9.51 -13.68
N GLU A 102 -1.38 -8.99 -14.74
CA GLU A 102 -1.99 -9.83 -15.77
C GLU A 102 -0.90 -10.73 -16.35
N ASP A 103 -0.81 -11.96 -15.84
CA ASP A 103 -0.24 -13.09 -16.56
C ASP A 103 -0.71 -14.41 -15.96
N GLN A 104 -2.02 -14.69 -16.07
CA GLN A 104 -2.54 -16.06 -15.99
C GLN A 104 -3.63 -16.27 -17.03
N SER A 105 -3.20 -16.67 -18.23
CA SER A 105 -4.07 -17.36 -19.17
C SER A 105 -4.49 -18.70 -18.58
N GLY A 106 -5.76 -18.82 -18.19
CA GLY A 106 -6.47 -20.09 -18.06
C GLY A 106 -6.55 -20.66 -16.64
N GLY A 107 -7.70 -20.45 -15.99
CA GLY A 107 -8.04 -21.17 -14.77
C GLY A 107 -9.16 -20.47 -14.01
N ASP A 108 -10.35 -21.03 -14.11
CA ASP A 108 -11.57 -20.62 -13.42
C ASP A 108 -11.40 -20.77 -11.89
N THR A 109 -10.95 -19.71 -11.20
CA THR A 109 -11.14 -19.55 -9.75
C THR A 109 -11.54 -18.11 -9.44
N GLY A 110 -12.69 -17.98 -8.77
CA GLY A 110 -13.35 -16.73 -8.46
C GLY A 110 -12.44 -15.66 -7.87
N HIS A 111 -12.73 -14.43 -8.28
CA HIS A 111 -12.02 -13.20 -7.96
C HIS A 111 -11.84 -13.00 -6.44
N SER A 112 -10.58 -12.93 -6.02
CA SER A 112 -10.13 -12.27 -4.80
C SER A 112 -8.93 -11.41 -5.16
N ALA A 113 -8.95 -10.13 -4.80
CA ALA A 113 -7.74 -9.30 -4.79
C ALA A 113 -6.63 -10.01 -3.97
N PRO A 114 -5.33 -9.83 -4.30
CA PRO A 114 -4.25 -10.50 -3.58
C PRO A 114 -4.30 -10.16 -2.07
N PRO A 115 -4.46 -11.14 -1.16
CA PRO A 115 -4.73 -10.93 0.27
C PRO A 115 -3.50 -10.55 1.13
N THR A 116 -2.65 -9.64 0.63
CA THR A 116 -1.34 -9.35 1.27
C THR A 116 -1.06 -7.87 1.47
N GLU A 117 -1.97 -6.98 1.06
CA GLU A 117 -1.67 -5.55 1.02
C GLU A 117 -1.90 -4.84 2.36
N GLN A 118 -2.90 -5.26 3.15
CA GLN A 118 -3.33 -4.52 4.33
C GLN A 118 -2.34 -4.72 5.47
N LEU A 119 -1.88 -5.95 5.66
CA LEU A 119 -0.79 -6.29 6.57
C LEU A 119 0.51 -5.58 6.16
N ALA A 120 0.87 -5.58 4.88
CA ALA A 120 2.08 -4.91 4.41
C ALA A 120 2.02 -3.40 4.67
N LYS A 121 0.88 -2.75 4.34
CA LYS A 121 0.63 -1.33 4.62
C LYS A 121 0.69 -1.06 6.13
N LEU A 122 0.04 -1.87 6.97
CA LEU A 122 0.07 -1.72 8.43
C LEU A 122 1.49 -1.79 8.99
N ARG A 123 2.26 -2.81 8.61
CA ARG A 123 3.64 -3.00 9.08
C ARG A 123 4.55 -1.87 8.65
N LEU A 124 4.35 -1.35 7.45
CA LEU A 124 5.10 -0.21 6.95
C LEU A 124 4.81 1.05 7.77
N LEU A 125 3.52 1.34 8.03
CA LEU A 125 3.12 2.47 8.85
C LEU A 125 3.65 2.33 10.29
N GLN A 126 3.53 1.15 10.88
CA GLN A 126 4.08 0.84 12.20
C GLN A 126 5.59 1.12 12.23
N SER A 127 6.34 0.59 11.25
CA SER A 127 7.79 0.74 11.17
C SER A 127 8.21 2.21 11.10
N PHE A 128 7.64 2.99 10.16
CA PHE A 128 7.97 4.41 10.02
C PHE A 128 7.60 5.23 11.26
N SER A 129 6.52 4.87 11.96
CA SER A 129 6.11 5.56 13.19
C SER A 129 7.14 5.49 14.32
N LEU A 130 8.06 4.51 14.28
CA LEU A 130 9.10 4.34 15.29
C LEU A 130 10.27 5.33 15.12
N PHE A 131 10.42 5.93 13.94
CA PHE A 131 11.58 6.78 13.63
C PHE A 131 11.26 8.04 12.82
N ALA A 132 9.98 8.32 12.57
CA ALA A 132 9.52 9.50 11.85
C ALA A 132 8.12 9.91 12.29
N ASP A 133 7.81 11.20 12.12
CA ASP A 133 6.44 11.69 12.21
C ASP A 133 5.71 11.37 10.90
N ILE A 134 4.67 10.54 10.95
CA ILE A 134 3.97 10.07 9.75
C ILE A 134 2.62 10.73 9.55
N GLU A 135 2.31 11.02 8.29
CA GLU A 135 1.02 11.47 7.82
C GLU A 135 0.65 10.73 6.53
N LEU A 136 -0.65 10.54 6.29
CA LEU A 136 -1.14 10.03 5.01
C LEU A 136 -1.67 11.18 4.15
N PHE A 137 -1.47 11.05 2.85
CA PHE A 137 -1.97 11.98 1.86
C PHE A 137 -2.67 11.22 0.73
N LYS A 138 -3.88 11.64 0.38
CA LYS A 138 -4.57 11.16 -0.80
C LYS A 138 -4.96 12.35 -1.68
N PRO A 139 -4.57 12.37 -2.96
CA PRO A 139 -5.02 13.39 -3.91
C PRO A 139 -6.54 13.45 -4.00
N LYS A 140 -7.10 14.66 -3.96
CA LYS A 140 -8.54 14.92 -4.03
C LYS A 140 -9.00 15.24 -5.45
N ARG A 141 -8.10 15.68 -6.34
CA ARG A 141 -8.44 16.12 -7.70
C ARG A 141 -8.46 14.97 -8.70
N LYS A 142 -9.55 14.87 -9.49
CA LYS A 142 -9.79 14.21 -10.82
C LYS A 142 -9.12 12.87 -11.19
N ARG A 143 -8.20 12.33 -10.40
CA ARG A 143 -7.25 11.28 -10.77
C ARG A 143 -6.78 10.50 -9.54
N ALA A 144 -7.71 10.22 -8.62
CA ALA A 144 -7.48 9.22 -7.61
C ALA A 144 -7.50 7.85 -8.31
N THR A 145 -6.33 7.24 -8.53
CA THR A 145 -6.30 5.78 -8.59
C THR A 145 -6.95 5.29 -7.31
N ARG A 146 -8.04 4.51 -7.45
CA ARG A 146 -9.03 4.38 -6.39
C ARG A 146 -8.36 3.93 -5.10
N ASN A 147 -7.39 3.03 -5.07
CA ASN A 147 -6.87 2.55 -3.79
C ASN A 147 -5.53 3.18 -3.31
N SER A 148 -4.95 4.13 -4.04
CA SER A 148 -3.63 4.67 -3.69
C SER A 148 -3.70 5.79 -2.65
N PHE A 149 -2.69 5.84 -1.79
CA PHE A 149 -2.38 6.99 -0.94
C PHE A 149 -0.87 7.05 -0.71
N TYR A 150 -0.40 8.20 -0.25
CA TYR A 150 1.01 8.47 -0.02
C TYR A 150 1.28 8.56 1.47
N LEU A 151 2.33 7.88 1.93
CA LEU A 151 2.90 8.09 3.24
C LEU A 151 3.89 9.26 3.17
N VAL A 152 3.68 10.27 4.00
CA VAL A 152 4.59 11.40 4.19
C VAL A 152 5.25 11.23 5.55
N ALA A 153 6.56 10.99 5.56
CA ALA A 153 7.37 10.89 6.77
C ALA A 153 8.17 12.18 6.97
N LYS A 154 8.05 12.81 8.14
CA LYS A 154 8.74 14.04 8.53
C LYS A 154 9.69 13.76 9.70
N HIS A 155 10.69 14.62 9.87
CA HIS A 155 11.67 14.52 10.97
C HIS A 155 12.28 13.11 11.09
N VAL A 156 12.57 12.50 9.96
CA VAL A 156 13.09 11.13 9.89
C VAL A 156 14.41 11.06 10.64
N ASN A 157 14.52 10.13 11.60
CA ASN A 157 15.77 9.82 12.29
C ASN A 157 16.41 8.57 11.67
N PRO A 158 17.27 8.71 10.65
CA PRO A 158 17.87 7.56 9.97
C PRO A 158 18.86 6.78 10.86
N GLN A 159 19.31 7.37 11.98
CA GLN A 159 20.20 6.71 12.94
C GLN A 159 19.43 5.95 14.03
N HIS A 160 18.10 6.00 14.02
CA HIS A 160 17.30 5.24 14.97
C HIS A 160 17.52 3.72 14.77
N PRO A 161 17.67 2.92 15.83
CA PRO A 161 17.91 1.48 15.70
C PRO A 161 16.85 0.75 14.86
N GLU A 162 15.57 1.13 14.97
CA GLU A 162 14.50 0.57 14.13
C GLU A 162 14.63 0.96 12.65
N ALA A 163 15.10 2.17 12.35
CA ALA A 163 15.33 2.61 10.98
C ALA A 163 16.42 1.75 10.32
N LEU A 164 17.52 1.51 11.04
CA LEU A 164 18.63 0.67 10.57
C LEU A 164 18.19 -0.79 10.35
N ARG A 165 17.47 -1.38 11.31
CA ARG A 165 16.90 -2.74 11.18
C ARG A 165 15.96 -2.87 9.98
N THR A 166 15.09 -1.89 9.81
CA THR A 166 14.14 -1.85 8.69
C THR A 166 14.88 -1.77 7.36
N LEU A 167 15.90 -0.90 7.26
CA LEU A 167 16.73 -0.78 6.06
C LEU A 167 17.49 -2.06 5.73
N GLU A 168 18.07 -2.74 6.72
CA GLU A 168 18.74 -4.04 6.52
C GLU A 168 17.78 -5.10 6.00
N THR A 169 16.57 -5.15 6.55
CA THR A 169 15.50 -6.06 6.12
C THR A 169 15.11 -5.79 4.67
N TRP A 170 14.86 -4.53 4.30
CA TRP A 170 14.48 -4.17 2.94
C TRP A 170 15.59 -4.41 1.93
N LYS A 171 16.85 -4.10 2.28
CA LYS A 171 18.02 -4.41 1.43
C LYS A 171 18.11 -5.91 1.17
N TRP A 172 17.90 -6.73 2.20
CA TRP A 172 17.94 -8.17 2.05
C TRP A 172 16.77 -8.70 1.23
N ALA A 173 15.56 -8.19 1.45
CA ALA A 173 14.37 -8.55 0.67
C ALA A 173 14.56 -8.20 -0.82
N TRP A 174 15.05 -6.99 -1.11
CA TRP A 174 15.38 -6.55 -2.46
C TRP A 174 16.47 -7.43 -3.09
N TRP A 175 17.56 -7.69 -2.39
CA TRP A 175 18.64 -8.56 -2.86
C TRP A 175 18.13 -9.97 -3.18
N THR A 176 17.28 -10.50 -2.31
CA THR A 176 16.66 -11.81 -2.51
C THR A 176 15.78 -11.83 -3.75
N ALA A 177 14.96 -10.81 -3.94
CA ALA A 177 14.03 -10.72 -5.06
C ALA A 177 14.72 -10.44 -6.41
N THR A 178 15.90 -9.82 -6.42
CA THR A 178 16.55 -9.36 -7.65
C THR A 178 17.82 -10.12 -8.03
N VAL A 179 18.54 -10.68 -7.05
CA VAL A 179 19.90 -11.25 -7.27
C VAL A 179 20.01 -12.73 -6.89
N LYS A 180 19.26 -13.20 -5.89
CA LYS A 180 19.48 -14.54 -5.29
C LYS A 180 19.25 -15.71 -6.24
N ASP A 181 18.46 -15.55 -7.30
CA ASP A 181 18.26 -16.60 -8.31
C ASP A 181 19.46 -16.79 -9.27
N GLY A 182 20.57 -16.07 -9.10
CA GLY A 182 21.75 -16.14 -9.97
C GLY A 182 23.11 -16.48 -9.32
N CYS A 183 23.23 -16.51 -7.99
CA CYS A 183 24.51 -16.77 -7.33
C CYS A 183 24.42 -17.92 -6.32
N GLY A 184 25.33 -18.89 -6.49
CA GLY A 184 25.49 -20.04 -5.64
C GLY A 184 25.51 -19.68 -4.15
N GLU A 185 24.83 -20.54 -3.40
CA GLU A 185 24.61 -20.51 -1.97
C GLU A 185 25.91 -20.29 -1.19
N ASP A 186 26.06 -19.10 -0.59
CA ASP A 186 27.00 -18.90 0.51
C ASP A 186 26.47 -17.86 1.52
N SER A 187 26.09 -18.38 2.68
CA SER A 187 26.35 -17.85 4.02
C SER A 187 25.93 -16.41 4.41
N ILE A 188 24.82 -15.87 3.91
CA ILE A 188 24.17 -14.71 4.55
C ILE A 188 23.01 -15.19 5.43
N LYS A 189 23.16 -15.08 6.75
CA LYS A 189 22.09 -15.34 7.74
C LYS A 189 20.81 -14.63 7.29
N THR A 190 19.70 -15.34 7.29
CA THR A 190 18.43 -14.73 6.91
C THR A 190 18.04 -13.69 7.96
N PRO A 191 17.45 -12.52 7.62
CA PRO A 191 16.99 -11.55 8.60
C PRO A 191 16.03 -12.15 9.62
N LYS A 192 15.28 -13.21 9.26
CA LYS A 192 14.45 -14.00 10.18
C LYS A 192 15.22 -14.54 11.40
N GLU A 193 16.48 -14.91 11.24
CA GLU A 193 17.33 -15.42 12.34
C GLU A 193 17.92 -14.30 13.20
N ALA A 194 17.91 -13.04 12.73
CA ALA A 194 18.46 -11.87 13.42
C ALA A 194 17.40 -10.97 14.07
N ILE A 195 16.15 -11.00 13.58
CA ILE A 195 15.10 -10.02 13.90
C ILE A 195 14.00 -10.61 14.83
N GLY A 196 14.00 -11.92 15.06
CA GLY A 196 12.98 -12.60 15.87
C GLY A 196 11.70 -12.88 15.09
N GLU A 197 10.79 -13.66 15.69
CA GLU A 197 9.47 -13.89 15.10
C GLU A 197 8.67 -12.59 15.03
N PRO A 198 7.97 -12.32 13.91
CA PRO A 198 7.13 -11.14 13.80
C PRO A 198 6.08 -11.17 14.90
N GLU A 199 5.92 -10.04 15.58
CA GLU A 199 4.91 -9.87 16.62
C GLU A 199 3.51 -10.21 16.12
N SER A 200 2.65 -10.81 16.95
CA SER A 200 1.29 -11.19 16.52
C SER A 200 0.50 -9.97 16.05
N ILE A 201 -0.34 -10.14 15.04
CA ILE A 201 -1.14 -9.06 14.46
C ILE A 201 -2.08 -8.42 15.48
N GLU A 202 -2.61 -9.21 16.41
CA GLU A 202 -3.48 -8.74 17.48
C GLU A 202 -2.76 -7.76 18.40
N LYS A 203 -1.51 -8.05 18.76
CA LYS A 203 -0.70 -7.17 19.59
C LYS A 203 -0.35 -5.86 18.86
N VAL A 204 -0.05 -5.95 17.57
CA VAL A 204 0.18 -4.76 16.73
C VAL A 204 -1.06 -3.87 16.69
N LEU A 205 -2.25 -4.47 16.53
CA LEU A 205 -3.51 -3.72 16.53
C LEU A 205 -3.83 -3.14 17.91
N GLU A 206 -3.45 -3.80 18.99
CA GLU A 206 -3.58 -3.26 20.35
C GLU A 206 -2.71 -2.02 20.57
N GLU A 207 -1.45 -2.03 20.10
CA GLU A 207 -0.50 -0.93 20.32
C GLU A 207 -0.62 0.21 19.30
N PHE A 208 -0.89 -0.13 18.03
CA PHE A 208 -0.86 0.81 16.90
C PHE A 208 -2.23 1.07 16.28
N GLY A 209 -3.27 0.31 16.64
CA GLY A 209 -4.59 0.41 16.02
C GLY A 209 -5.22 1.80 16.09
N ASP A 210 -5.12 2.49 17.23
CA ASP A 210 -5.66 3.85 17.35
C ASP A 210 -4.91 4.86 16.46
N VAL A 211 -3.59 4.68 16.29
CA VAL A 211 -2.77 5.47 15.37
C VAL A 211 -3.16 5.18 13.92
N LEU A 212 -3.37 3.91 13.59
CA LEU A 212 -3.86 3.48 12.27
C LEU A 212 -5.20 4.14 11.94
N ILE A 213 -6.16 4.15 12.87
CA ILE A 213 -7.46 4.82 12.68
C ILE A 213 -7.25 6.32 12.45
N ARG A 214 -6.48 6.98 13.32
CA ARG A 214 -6.23 8.43 13.20
C ARG A 214 -5.61 8.81 11.86
N LEU A 215 -4.71 7.99 11.34
CA LEU A 215 -4.06 8.20 10.04
C LEU A 215 -4.99 7.86 8.87
N GLY A 216 -5.74 6.77 8.96
CA GLY A 216 -6.58 6.25 7.89
C GLY A 216 -7.90 6.98 7.71
N GLU A 217 -8.51 7.51 8.78
CA GLU A 217 -9.85 8.10 8.74
C GLU A 217 -10.00 9.27 7.74
N PRO A 218 -9.06 10.23 7.64
CA PRO A 218 -9.11 11.25 6.59
C PRO A 218 -9.06 10.66 5.17
N ILE A 219 -8.30 9.58 4.98
CA ILE A 219 -8.14 8.90 3.70
C ILE A 219 -9.41 8.15 3.32
N TRP A 220 -10.01 7.41 4.25
CA TRP A 220 -11.27 6.69 4.03
C TRP A 220 -12.42 7.63 3.69
N ARG A 221 -12.47 8.83 4.30
CA ARG A 221 -13.43 9.89 3.94
C ARG A 221 -13.27 10.38 2.50
N ILE A 222 -12.03 10.67 2.09
CA ILE A 222 -11.74 11.09 0.72
C ILE A 222 -12.13 9.96 -0.24
N GLN A 223 -11.79 8.71 0.10
CA GLN A 223 -12.08 7.54 -0.69
C GLN A 223 -13.57 7.31 -0.89
N GLU A 224 -14.34 7.29 0.19
CA GLU A 224 -15.77 7.08 0.14
C GLU A 224 -16.44 8.16 -0.73
N ALA A 225 -16.02 9.42 -0.59
CA ALA A 225 -16.53 10.52 -1.41
C ALA A 225 -16.22 10.34 -2.90
N LEU A 226 -15.03 9.86 -3.24
CA LEU A 226 -14.62 9.58 -4.63
C LEU A 226 -15.34 8.39 -5.24
N GLU A 227 -15.61 7.35 -4.44
CA GLU A 227 -16.32 6.16 -4.91
C GLU A 227 -17.82 6.38 -5.09
N ARG A 228 -18.42 7.29 -4.29
CA ARG A 228 -19.81 7.72 -4.47
C ARG A 228 -19.99 8.70 -5.64
N ALA A 229 -18.90 9.32 -6.12
CA ALA A 229 -18.98 10.21 -7.27
C ALA A 229 -19.36 9.41 -8.53
N PRO A 230 -20.21 9.96 -9.42
CA PRO A 230 -20.51 9.30 -10.69
C PRO A 230 -19.22 9.02 -11.45
N PHE A 231 -19.17 7.88 -12.14
CA PHE A 231 -18.10 7.56 -13.08
C PHE A 231 -18.14 8.59 -14.23
N ASP A 232 -17.50 9.74 -14.04
CA ASP A 232 -17.45 10.78 -15.05
C ASP A 232 -16.79 10.20 -16.31
N ARG A 233 -17.51 10.21 -17.43
CA ARG A 233 -17.01 9.79 -18.77
C ARG A 233 -15.97 10.77 -19.34
N GLY A 234 -15.24 11.47 -18.48
CA GLY A 234 -14.35 12.59 -18.81
C GLY A 234 -12.90 12.20 -19.07
N PHE A 235 -12.58 10.91 -19.19
CA PHE A 235 -11.22 10.43 -19.48
C PHE A 235 -10.78 10.55 -20.95
N ARG A 236 -11.65 11.09 -21.84
CA ARG A 236 -11.27 11.46 -23.21
C ARG A 236 -11.12 12.98 -23.33
N ARG A 237 -9.90 13.49 -23.18
CA ARG A 237 -9.43 14.66 -23.94
C ARG A 237 -7.96 14.49 -24.26
#